data_AF-A0A2B6IUU8-F1
#
_entry.id   AF-A0A2B6IUU8-F1
#
_cell.length_a   1.000
_cell.length_b   1.000
_cell.length_c   1.000
_cell.angle_alpha   90.00
_cell.angle_beta   90.00
_cell.angle_gamma   90.00
#
_symmetry.space_group_name_H-M   'P 1'
#
loop_
_entity.id
_entity.type
_entity.pdbx_description
1 polymer ?
#
loop_
_entity_poly.entity_id
_entity_poly.type
_entity_poly.pdbx_seq_one_letter_code
_entity_poly.pdbx_strand_id
1 'polypeptide(L)'
;MALCTGYIGGEKKFVQFGKIPNKEGWNNVVMSKSKEVEAGFTLLEMMLCLLFLSIFFLLVPRLHSLFIEKPYSKQINSWEWNVFLEQVQLEFRESKTGKGVELENKEALILFQMSSGANVTYEMLGNNIVRKVNTLGMEIILQKVNSVSYDLTPHMLIIHVQDISGKMYHGVATRYTPIELKT
;
A
#
# COMPACT_ATOMS: atom_id res chain seq x y z
N MET A 1 50.11 10.32 43.95
CA MET A 1 49.80 11.32 45.02
C MET A 1 48.88 12.36 44.40
N ALA A 2 47.57 12.19 44.56
CA ALA A 2 46.57 13.03 43.90
C ALA A 2 46.16 14.19 44.83
N LEU A 3 46.44 15.42 44.43
CA LEU A 3 46.00 16.63 45.12
C LEU A 3 44.64 17.04 44.54
N CYS A 4 43.55 16.74 45.24
CA CYS A 4 42.26 17.32 44.92
C CYS A 4 42.16 18.71 45.56
N THR A 5 42.00 19.73 44.74
CA THR A 5 41.76 21.10 45.18
C THR A 5 40.27 21.29 45.48
N GLY A 6 39.94 21.57 46.74
CA GLY A 6 38.61 22.04 47.14
C GLY A 6 38.69 23.47 47.64
N TYR A 7 37.67 24.28 47.34
CA TYR A 7 37.55 25.65 47.83
C TYR A 7 36.61 25.69 49.04
N ILE A 8 37.05 26.35 50.11
CA ILE A 8 36.20 26.73 51.23
C ILE A 8 36.42 28.23 51.45
N GLY A 9 35.39 29.04 51.21
CA GLY A 9 35.44 30.47 51.50
C GLY A 9 36.44 31.30 50.68
N GLY A 10 36.67 30.96 49.40
CA GLY A 10 37.41 31.82 48.48
C GLY A 10 38.95 31.69 48.46
N GLU A 11 39.58 30.92 49.35
CA GLU A 11 41.02 30.60 49.26
C GLU A 11 41.29 29.11 49.03
N LYS A 12 42.32 28.81 48.23
CA LYS A 12 42.78 27.44 47.96
C LYS A 12 43.65 26.94 49.11
N LYS A 13 43.21 25.88 49.81
CA LYS A 13 44.07 25.14 50.74
C LYS A 13 44.15 23.67 50.35
N PHE A 14 45.37 23.13 50.38
CA PHE A 14 45.66 21.73 50.13
C PHE A 14 45.60 20.95 51.45
N VAL A 15 44.73 19.94 51.52
CA VAL A 15 44.62 19.07 52.70
C VAL A 15 45.23 17.71 52.36
N GLN A 16 46.27 17.31 53.11
CA GLN A 16 46.79 15.95 53.07
C GLN A 16 46.00 15.05 54.03
N PHE A 17 45.61 13.87 53.56
CA PHE A 17 44.97 12.84 54.37
C PHE A 17 45.94 12.27 55.40
N GLY A 18 45.57 12.36 56.69
CA GLY A 18 46.31 11.72 57.78
C GLY A 18 46.31 12.44 59.13
N LYS A 19 45.85 13.70 59.21
CA LYS A 19 45.68 14.42 60.49
C LYS A 19 44.23 14.79 60.71
N ILE A 20 43.63 14.23 61.77
CA ILE A 20 42.27 14.53 62.23
C ILE A 20 42.35 15.82 63.08
N PRO A 21 41.69 16.93 62.71
CA PRO A 21 41.60 18.11 63.56
C PRO A 21 40.45 18.00 64.58
N ASN A 22 40.61 18.75 65.67
CA ASN A 22 39.84 18.72 66.93
C ASN A 22 38.32 18.98 66.78
N LYS A 23 37.53 18.30 67.62
CA LYS A 23 36.06 18.21 67.62
C LYS A 23 35.39 19.42 68.31
N GLU A 24 35.42 20.62 67.73
CA GLU A 24 34.62 21.75 68.27
C GLU A 24 33.86 22.56 67.20
N GLY A 25 33.58 21.98 66.04
CA GLY A 25 32.93 22.68 64.92
C GLY A 25 31.86 21.89 64.17
N TRP A 26 31.17 20.95 64.81
CA TRP A 26 30.18 20.07 64.15
C TRP A 26 28.71 20.44 64.43
N ASN A 27 28.40 21.70 64.75
CA ASN A 27 27.01 22.11 64.98
C ASN A 27 26.29 22.65 63.73
N ASN A 28 26.92 22.59 62.56
CA ASN A 28 26.39 23.21 61.35
C ASN A 28 26.77 22.46 60.06
N VAL A 29 26.92 21.14 60.14
CA VAL A 29 26.80 20.28 58.96
C VAL A 29 25.30 20.17 58.63
N VAL A 30 24.77 21.16 57.93
CA VAL A 30 23.46 21.04 57.30
C VAL A 30 23.64 20.11 56.10
N MET A 31 23.19 18.86 56.25
CA MET A 31 23.06 17.95 55.12
C MET A 31 21.98 18.55 54.21
N SER A 32 22.40 19.23 53.15
CA SER A 32 21.52 19.62 52.05
C SER A 32 21.00 18.33 51.41
N LYS A 33 19.86 17.84 51.91
CA LYS A 33 19.06 16.87 51.21
C LYS A 33 18.45 17.63 50.03
N SER A 34 19.12 17.59 48.88
CA SER A 34 18.48 17.96 47.63
C SER A 34 17.24 17.08 47.53
N LYS A 35 16.08 17.70 47.73
CA LYS A 35 14.80 17.10 47.45
C LYS A 35 14.77 17.03 45.93
N GLU A 36 15.32 15.97 45.36
CA GLU A 36 14.97 15.63 43.98
C GLU A 36 13.47 15.44 44.01
N VAL A 37 12.76 16.44 43.48
CA VAL A 37 11.34 16.33 43.23
C VAL A 37 11.27 15.32 42.10
N GLU A 38 11.14 14.05 42.46
CA GLU A 38 10.70 13.04 41.51
C GLU A 38 9.36 13.53 40.99
N ALA A 39 9.36 14.06 39.75
CA ALA A 39 8.16 14.44 39.05
C ALA A 39 7.42 13.13 38.72
N GLY A 40 6.67 12.63 39.69
CA GLY A 40 5.83 11.45 39.51
C GLY A 40 4.80 11.78 38.44
N PHE A 41 4.83 11.03 37.33
CA PHE A 41 3.82 11.14 36.29
C PHE A 41 2.44 10.95 36.91
N THR A 42 1.57 11.92 36.71
CA THR A 42 0.19 11.80 37.19
C THR A 42 -0.54 10.79 36.31
N LEU A 43 -1.45 10.01 36.89
CA LEU A 43 -2.29 9.08 36.12
C LEU A 43 -3.05 9.80 34.99
N LEU A 44 -3.43 11.06 35.22
CA LEU A 44 -4.05 11.93 34.23
C LEU A 44 -3.17 12.16 32.99
N GLU A 45 -1.86 12.39 33.19
CA GLU A 45 -0.90 12.61 32.11
C GLU A 45 -0.72 11.34 31.25
N MET A 46 -0.69 10.17 31.89
CA MET A 46 -0.64 8.89 31.18
C MET A 46 -1.91 8.64 30.35
N MET A 47 -3.08 8.99 30.88
CA MET A 47 -4.35 8.89 30.14
C MET A 47 -4.40 9.86 28.96
N LEU A 48 -3.86 11.07 29.11
CA LEU A 48 -3.78 12.07 28.05
C LEU A 48 -2.84 11.61 26.92
N CYS A 49 -1.67 11.05 27.28
CA CYS A 49 -0.74 10.45 26.33
C CYS A 49 -1.39 9.29 25.56
N LEU A 50 -2.13 8.41 26.25
CA LEU A 50 -2.83 7.30 25.61
C LEU A 50 -3.93 7.80 24.65
N LEU A 51 -4.64 8.87 25.03
CA LEU A 51 -5.66 9.49 24.18
C LEU A 51 -5.04 10.02 22.88
N PHE A 52 -3.96 10.80 22.96
CA PHE A 52 -3.29 11.34 21.78
C PHE A 52 -2.67 10.23 20.92
N LEU A 53 -2.09 9.21 21.54
CA LEU A 53 -1.54 8.06 20.83
C LEU A 53 -2.63 7.30 20.07
N SER A 54 -3.78 7.06 20.69
CA SER A 54 -4.95 6.42 20.06
C SER A 54 -5.46 7.23 18.88
N ILE A 55 -5.61 8.55 19.05
CA ILE A 55 -6.02 9.48 17.99
C ILE A 55 -5.03 9.42 16.81
N PHE A 56 -3.73 9.38 17.08
CA PHE A 56 -2.69 9.27 16.06
C PHE A 56 -2.81 7.97 15.25
N PHE A 57 -2.98 6.83 15.94
CA PHE A 57 -3.18 5.54 15.26
C PHE A 57 -4.47 5.46 14.43
N LEU A 58 -5.51 6.19 14.80
CA LEU A 58 -6.76 6.26 14.03
C LEU A 58 -6.66 7.23 12.84
N LEU A 59 -6.01 8.37 13.01
CA LEU A 59 -5.93 9.40 11.98
C LEU A 59 -4.89 9.09 10.91
N VAL A 60 -3.71 8.58 11.28
CA VAL A 60 -2.58 8.43 10.34
C VAL A 60 -2.91 7.51 9.16
N PRO A 61 -3.50 6.30 9.34
CA PRO A 61 -3.89 5.45 8.22
C PRO A 61 -4.95 6.11 7.32
N ARG A 62 -5.85 6.91 7.92
CA ARG A 62 -6.94 7.60 7.21
C ARG A 62 -6.45 8.81 6.42
N LEU A 63 -5.41 9.49 6.89
CA LEU A 63 -4.77 10.60 6.19
C LEU A 63 -3.84 10.08 5.08
N HIS A 64 -3.16 8.96 5.31
CA HIS A 64 -2.28 8.35 4.31
C HIS A 64 -3.00 8.07 2.98
N SER A 65 -4.27 7.65 3.01
CA SER A 65 -5.06 7.46 1.78
C SER A 65 -5.32 8.77 1.03
N LEU A 66 -5.49 9.89 1.73
CA LEU A 66 -5.78 11.20 1.13
C LEU A 66 -4.53 11.86 0.54
N PHE A 67 -3.36 11.67 1.16
CA PHE A 67 -2.10 12.27 0.71
C PHE A 67 -1.39 11.49 -0.42
N ILE A 68 -1.80 10.23 -0.67
CA ILE A 68 -1.22 9.37 -1.73
C ILE A 68 -2.12 9.25 -2.97
N GLU A 69 -3.16 10.07 -3.07
CA GLU A 69 -3.88 10.22 -4.32
C GLU A 69 -2.96 10.88 -5.36
N LYS A 70 -2.27 10.03 -6.13
CA LYS A 70 -1.61 10.43 -7.37
C LYS A 70 -2.64 11.17 -8.22
N PRO A 71 -2.28 12.27 -8.90
CA PRO A 71 -3.21 13.01 -9.75
C PRO A 71 -3.92 12.02 -10.66
N TYR A 72 -5.25 12.07 -10.68
CA TYR A 72 -6.15 11.13 -11.34
C TYR A 72 -5.54 10.62 -12.65
N SER A 73 -4.88 9.45 -12.58
CA SER A 73 -4.00 9.07 -13.67
C SER A 73 -4.86 8.71 -14.86
N LYS A 74 -4.58 9.30 -16.03
CA LYS A 74 -5.18 8.88 -17.30
C LYS A 74 -4.75 7.47 -17.72
N GLN A 75 -3.86 6.84 -16.95
CA GLN A 75 -3.37 5.50 -17.19
C GLN A 75 -4.23 4.44 -16.50
N ILE A 76 -4.31 3.28 -17.13
CA ILE A 76 -4.86 2.06 -16.55
C ILE A 76 -4.09 1.72 -15.26
N ASN A 77 -4.82 1.36 -14.21
CA ASN A 77 -4.23 0.91 -12.96
C ASN A 77 -3.54 -0.46 -13.17
N SER A 78 -2.30 -0.60 -12.73
CA SER A 78 -1.56 -1.87 -12.86
C SER A 78 -2.25 -3.03 -12.16
N TRP A 79 -2.96 -2.78 -11.06
CA TRP A 79 -3.74 -3.81 -10.38
C TRP A 79 -4.94 -4.27 -11.22
N GLU A 80 -5.72 -3.33 -11.75
CA GLU A 80 -6.85 -3.65 -12.64
C GLU A 80 -6.39 -4.44 -13.87
N TRP A 81 -5.26 -4.03 -14.46
CA TRP A 81 -4.64 -4.75 -15.56
C TRP A 81 -4.30 -6.21 -15.21
N ASN A 82 -3.69 -6.45 -14.05
CA ASN A 82 -3.32 -7.81 -13.63
C ASN A 82 -4.56 -8.67 -13.38
N VAL A 83 -5.56 -8.15 -12.67
CA VAL A 83 -6.82 -8.87 -12.40
C VAL A 83 -7.54 -9.21 -13.71
N PHE A 84 -7.60 -8.26 -14.63
CA PHE A 84 -8.15 -8.47 -15.97
C PHE A 84 -7.46 -9.63 -16.68
N LEU A 85 -6.12 -9.64 -16.74
CA LEU A 85 -5.36 -10.69 -17.41
C LEU A 85 -5.54 -12.06 -16.76
N GLU A 86 -5.53 -12.13 -15.42
CA GLU A 86 -5.73 -13.39 -14.70
C GLU A 86 -7.12 -13.96 -14.96
N GLN A 87 -8.15 -13.11 -14.94
CA GLN A 87 -9.52 -13.52 -15.21
C GLN A 87 -9.69 -14.03 -16.65
N VAL A 88 -9.17 -13.30 -17.64
CA VAL A 88 -9.20 -13.75 -19.05
C VAL A 88 -8.41 -15.05 -19.23
N GLN A 89 -7.27 -15.21 -18.55
CA GLN A 89 -6.46 -16.42 -18.62
C GLN A 89 -7.19 -17.65 -18.07
N LEU A 90 -7.96 -17.51 -16.98
CA LEU A 90 -8.78 -18.60 -16.42
C LEU A 90 -9.90 -18.97 -17.39
N GLU A 91 -10.61 -17.97 -17.89
CA GLU A 91 -11.72 -18.13 -18.81
C GLU A 91 -11.31 -18.76 -20.14
N PHE A 92 -10.22 -18.28 -20.71
CA PHE A 92 -9.66 -18.83 -21.94
C PHE A 92 -9.27 -20.31 -21.79
N ARG A 93 -8.75 -20.69 -20.61
CA ARG A 93 -8.38 -22.07 -20.30
C ARG A 93 -9.58 -22.99 -20.12
N GLU A 94 -10.67 -22.49 -19.53
CA GLU A 94 -11.89 -23.27 -19.30
C GLU A 94 -12.79 -23.35 -20.55
N SER A 95 -12.74 -22.34 -21.41
CA SER A 95 -13.60 -22.24 -22.58
C SER A 95 -13.42 -23.42 -23.55
N LYS A 96 -14.54 -23.91 -24.10
CA LYS A 96 -14.55 -24.92 -25.17
C LYS A 96 -14.34 -24.27 -26.53
N THR A 97 -15.03 -23.16 -26.77
CA THR A 97 -14.99 -22.44 -28.04
C THR A 97 -14.76 -20.95 -27.79
N GLY A 98 -14.03 -20.31 -28.69
CA GLY A 98 -13.74 -18.88 -28.64
C GLY A 98 -14.03 -18.22 -29.99
N LYS A 99 -14.51 -16.98 -29.93
CA LYS A 99 -14.72 -16.14 -31.12
C LYS A 99 -14.27 -14.72 -30.83
N GLY A 100 -13.29 -14.24 -31.60
CA GLY A 100 -12.97 -12.82 -31.70
C GLY A 100 -13.82 -12.20 -32.81
N VAL A 101 -14.51 -11.10 -32.52
CA VAL A 101 -15.28 -10.33 -33.49
C VAL A 101 -14.76 -8.90 -33.45
N GLU A 102 -14.20 -8.44 -34.56
CA GLU A 102 -14.01 -7.01 -34.75
C GLU A 102 -15.31 -6.43 -35.31
N LEU A 103 -15.99 -5.59 -34.54
CA LEU A 103 -17.17 -4.88 -35.02
C LEU A 103 -16.71 -3.75 -35.96
N GLU A 104 -17.53 -3.44 -36.98
CA GLU A 104 -17.24 -2.41 -38.00
C GLU A 104 -16.89 -1.03 -37.41
N ASN A 105 -17.26 -0.76 -36.16
CA ASN A 105 -16.95 0.46 -35.41
C ASN A 105 -15.63 0.43 -34.61
N LYS A 106 -14.72 -0.51 -34.86
CA LYS A 106 -13.45 -0.72 -34.10
C LYS A 106 -13.64 -1.12 -32.64
N GLU A 107 -14.85 -1.53 -32.27
CA GLU A 107 -15.11 -2.13 -30.97
C GLU A 107 -14.78 -3.62 -31.10
N ALA A 108 -13.64 -4.03 -30.55
CA ALA A 108 -13.29 -5.44 -30.51
C ALA A 108 -14.10 -6.14 -29.41
N LEU A 109 -14.73 -7.25 -29.76
CA LEU A 109 -15.49 -8.10 -28.87
C LEU A 109 -14.85 -9.48 -28.85
N ILE A 110 -14.72 -10.05 -27.65
CA ILE A 110 -14.34 -11.46 -27.49
C ILE A 110 -15.41 -12.23 -26.74
N LEU A 111 -15.75 -13.39 -27.28
CA LEU A 111 -16.76 -14.30 -26.76
C LEU A 111 -16.11 -15.65 -26.42
N PHE A 112 -16.32 -16.12 -25.20
CA PHE A 112 -15.95 -17.45 -24.74
C PHE A 112 -17.20 -18.25 -24.42
N GLN A 113 -17.29 -19.45 -24.98
CA GLN A 113 -18.29 -20.43 -24.55
C GLN A 113 -17.65 -21.39 -23.55
N MET A 114 -18.11 -21.31 -22.31
CA MET A 114 -17.61 -22.08 -21.18
C MET A 114 -18.00 -23.55 -21.29
N SER A 115 -17.24 -24.38 -20.57
CA SER A 115 -17.50 -25.82 -20.47
C SER A 115 -18.90 -26.12 -19.89
N SER A 116 -19.36 -25.26 -18.98
CA SER A 116 -20.69 -25.24 -18.34
C SER A 116 -21.85 -24.85 -19.25
N GLY A 117 -21.56 -24.35 -20.45
CA GLY A 117 -22.56 -23.82 -21.39
C GLY A 117 -22.84 -22.33 -21.24
N ALA A 118 -22.23 -21.65 -20.25
CA ALA A 118 -22.31 -20.20 -20.14
C ALA A 118 -21.50 -19.48 -21.23
N ASN A 119 -21.98 -18.33 -21.69
CA ASN A 119 -21.29 -17.47 -22.65
C ASN A 119 -20.70 -16.27 -21.92
N VAL A 120 -19.40 -16.07 -21.95
CA VAL A 120 -18.77 -14.87 -21.38
C VAL A 120 -18.31 -13.96 -22.50
N THR A 121 -18.70 -12.70 -22.41
CA THR A 121 -18.40 -11.68 -23.41
C THR A 121 -17.63 -10.55 -22.76
N TYR A 122 -16.58 -10.08 -23.45
CA TYR A 122 -15.92 -8.83 -23.15
C TYR A 122 -16.21 -7.85 -24.28
N GLU A 123 -16.82 -6.73 -23.92
CA GLU A 123 -17.18 -5.67 -24.85
C GLU A 123 -16.59 -4.34 -24.39
N MET A 124 -16.27 -3.49 -25.35
CA MET A 124 -15.91 -2.10 -25.06
C MET A 124 -17.18 -1.27 -24.95
N LEU A 125 -17.36 -0.58 -23.82
CA LEU A 125 -18.47 0.34 -23.58
C LEU A 125 -17.92 1.69 -23.12
N GLY A 126 -17.94 2.67 -24.02
CA GLY A 126 -17.29 3.97 -23.78
C GLY A 126 -15.77 3.79 -23.61
N ASN A 127 -15.23 4.17 -22.44
CA ASN A 127 -13.82 4.01 -22.11
C ASN A 127 -13.53 2.83 -21.17
N ASN A 128 -14.45 1.87 -21.10
CA ASN A 128 -14.37 0.73 -20.18
C ASN A 128 -14.52 -0.59 -20.95
N ILE A 129 -13.84 -1.62 -20.48
CA ILE A 129 -14.11 -3.00 -20.88
C ILE A 129 -15.07 -3.59 -19.85
N VAL A 130 -16.21 -4.05 -20.35
CA VAL A 130 -17.28 -4.65 -19.56
C VAL A 130 -17.34 -6.14 -19.87
N ARG A 131 -17.41 -6.93 -18.81
CA ARG A 131 -17.67 -8.36 -18.89
C ARG A 131 -19.14 -8.65 -18.62
N LYS A 132 -19.69 -9.57 -19.41
CA LYS A 132 -21.05 -10.09 -19.26
C LYS A 132 -21.04 -11.61 -19.28
N VAL A 133 -21.91 -12.22 -18.49
CA VAL A 133 -22.13 -13.67 -18.48
C VAL A 133 -23.54 -13.95 -18.95
N ASN A 134 -23.69 -14.74 -20.01
CA ASN A 134 -24.94 -15.02 -20.70
C ASN A 134 -25.67 -13.74 -21.12
N THR A 135 -24.92 -12.72 -21.58
CA THR A 135 -25.44 -11.37 -21.90
C THR A 135 -26.07 -10.62 -20.71
N LEU A 136 -26.02 -11.22 -19.52
CA LEU A 136 -26.48 -10.65 -18.27
C LEU A 136 -25.27 -10.20 -17.43
N GLY A 137 -25.52 -9.25 -16.53
CA GLY A 137 -24.46 -8.62 -15.77
C GLY A 137 -23.75 -7.50 -16.53
N MET A 138 -23.14 -6.60 -15.78
CA MET A 138 -22.37 -5.46 -16.28
C MET A 138 -21.22 -5.25 -15.31
N GLU A 139 -20.18 -6.06 -15.45
CA GLU A 139 -19.00 -5.98 -14.60
C GLU A 139 -17.92 -5.16 -15.32
N ILE A 140 -17.60 -3.98 -14.79
CA ILE A 140 -16.51 -3.16 -15.33
C ILE A 140 -15.19 -3.76 -14.86
N ILE A 141 -14.40 -4.32 -15.78
CA ILE A 141 -13.15 -5.02 -15.43
C ILE A 141 -11.92 -4.15 -15.70
N LEU A 142 -11.96 -3.31 -16.73
CA LEU A 142 -10.86 -2.42 -17.05
C LEU A 142 -11.41 -1.04 -17.41
N GLN A 143 -10.86 -0.01 -16.78
CA GLN A 143 -11.26 1.38 -17.02
C GLN A 143 -10.18 2.15 -17.77
N LYS A 144 -10.53 3.32 -18.30
CA LYS A 144 -9.59 4.25 -18.96
C LYS A 144 -8.96 3.65 -20.23
N VAL A 145 -9.72 2.83 -20.94
CA VAL A 145 -9.36 2.23 -22.22
C VAL A 145 -9.78 3.16 -23.37
N ASN A 146 -8.89 3.36 -24.32
CA ASN A 146 -9.16 4.10 -25.56
C ASN A 146 -9.48 3.17 -26.73
N SER A 147 -8.78 2.03 -26.81
CA SER A 147 -9.05 1.00 -27.81
C SER A 147 -8.54 -0.36 -27.35
N VAL A 148 -9.15 -1.42 -27.85
CA VAL A 148 -8.73 -2.80 -27.61
C VAL A 148 -8.77 -3.59 -28.92
N SER A 149 -7.83 -4.51 -29.11
CA SER A 149 -7.85 -5.52 -30.16
C SER A 149 -7.42 -6.88 -29.63
N TYR A 150 -7.88 -7.94 -30.30
CA TYR A 150 -7.68 -9.32 -29.87
C TYR A 150 -7.21 -10.18 -31.04
N ASP A 151 -6.05 -10.82 -30.88
CA ASP A 151 -5.58 -11.84 -31.80
C ASP A 151 -5.79 -13.21 -31.17
N LEU A 152 -6.80 -13.93 -31.67
CA LEU A 152 -7.16 -15.24 -31.16
C LEU A 152 -6.59 -16.35 -32.05
N THR A 153 -5.79 -17.21 -31.43
CA THR A 153 -5.24 -18.44 -32.05
C THR A 153 -5.69 -19.66 -31.25
N PRO A 154 -5.53 -20.90 -31.78
CA PRO A 154 -5.95 -22.11 -31.07
C PRO A 154 -5.34 -22.27 -29.66
N HIS A 155 -4.12 -21.79 -29.42
CA HIS A 155 -3.41 -21.97 -28.15
C HIS A 155 -3.19 -20.67 -27.36
N MET A 156 -3.39 -19.53 -28.00
CA MET A 156 -2.99 -18.24 -27.46
C MET A 156 -4.02 -17.18 -27.83
N LEU A 157 -4.30 -16.31 -26.87
CA LEU A 157 -5.03 -15.07 -27.06
C LEU A 157 -4.09 -13.92 -26.72
N ILE A 158 -3.84 -13.06 -27.69
CA ILE A 158 -3.07 -11.83 -27.51
C ILE A 158 -4.05 -10.67 -27.39
N ILE A 159 -3.83 -9.83 -26.39
CA ILE A 159 -4.70 -8.72 -26.04
C ILE A 159 -3.87 -7.44 -26.12
N HIS A 160 -4.27 -6.55 -27.00
CA HIS A 160 -3.65 -5.23 -27.14
C HIS A 160 -4.63 -4.17 -26.62
N VAL A 161 -4.21 -3.40 -25.62
CA VAL A 161 -5.02 -2.32 -25.04
C VAL A 161 -4.25 -1.01 -25.10
N GLN A 162 -4.89 0.03 -25.61
CA GLN A 162 -4.41 1.39 -25.49
C GLN A 162 -5.22 2.11 -24.42
N ASP A 163 -4.56 2.76 -23.46
CA ASP A 163 -5.26 3.61 -22.49
C ASP A 163 -5.55 5.02 -23.06
N ILE A 164 -6.37 5.80 -22.36
CA ILE A 164 -6.69 7.19 -22.73
C ILE A 164 -5.48 8.15 -22.67
N SER A 165 -4.34 7.71 -22.11
CA SER A 165 -3.08 8.45 -22.14
C SER A 165 -2.22 8.10 -23.37
N GLY A 166 -2.61 7.10 -24.16
CA GLY A 166 -1.89 6.60 -25.32
C GLY A 166 -0.88 5.49 -25.02
N LYS A 167 -0.77 5.04 -23.77
CA LYS A 167 0.14 3.95 -23.38
C LYS A 167 -0.44 2.61 -23.80
N MET A 168 0.41 1.78 -24.37
CA MET A 168 0.05 0.44 -24.83
C MET A 168 0.33 -0.61 -23.75
N TYR A 169 -0.63 -1.49 -23.56
CA TYR A 169 -0.57 -2.65 -22.68
C TYR A 169 -0.72 -3.91 -23.52
N HIS A 170 0.09 -4.92 -23.18
CA HIS A 170 0.17 -6.19 -23.92
C HIS A 170 -0.07 -7.34 -22.95
N GLY A 171 -1.11 -8.12 -23.25
CA GLY A 171 -1.52 -9.27 -22.47
C GLY A 171 -1.49 -10.52 -23.32
N VAL A 172 -1.10 -11.65 -22.73
CA VAL A 172 -1.12 -12.94 -23.41
C VAL A 172 -1.76 -13.97 -22.47
N ALA A 173 -2.83 -14.60 -22.95
CA ALA A 173 -3.43 -15.76 -22.32
C ALA A 173 -3.10 -17.01 -23.14
N THR A 174 -2.72 -18.09 -22.48
CA THR A 174 -2.28 -19.33 -23.13
C THR A 174 -3.03 -20.55 -22.61
N ARG A 175 -3.13 -21.58 -23.45
CA ARG A 175 -3.73 -22.87 -23.09
C ARG A 175 -3.01 -24.04 -23.76
N TYR A 176 -3.00 -25.18 -23.10
CA TYR A 176 -2.31 -26.38 -23.57
C TYR A 176 -3.08 -27.15 -24.66
N THR A 177 -4.39 -27.28 -24.50
CA THR A 177 -5.26 -27.88 -25.53
C THR A 177 -5.70 -26.80 -26.53
N PRO A 178 -5.92 -27.12 -27.81
CA PRO A 178 -6.43 -26.12 -28.75
C PRO A 178 -7.89 -25.77 -28.41
N ILE A 179 -8.26 -24.49 -28.56
CA ILE A 179 -9.66 -24.03 -28.53
C ILE A 179 -10.28 -24.18 -29.92
N GLU A 180 -11.57 -24.52 -29.97
CA GLU A 180 -12.33 -24.46 -31.21
C GLU A 180 -12.65 -23.00 -31.54
N LEU A 181 -12.17 -22.54 -32.70
CA LEU A 181 -12.46 -21.20 -33.20
C LEU A 181 -13.79 -21.23 -33.95
N LYS A 182 -14.75 -20.41 -33.53
CA LYS A 182 -16.00 -20.21 -34.26
C LYS A 182 -15.85 -19.03 -35.22
N THR A 183 -15.97 -19.32 -36.52
CA THR A 183 -16.03 -18.30 -37.58
C THR A 183 -17.33 -17.49 -37.50
#